data_AF-A0A3A4K415-F1
#
_entry.id   AF-A0A3A4K415-F1
#
_cell.length_a   1.000
_cell.length_b   1.000
_cell.length_c   1.000
_cell.angle_alpha   90.00
_cell.angle_beta   90.00
_cell.angle_gamma   90.00
#
_symmetry.space_group_name_H-M   'P 1'
#
loop_
_entity.id
_entity.type
_entity.pdbx_description
1 polymer ?
#
loop_
_entity_poly.entity_id
_entity_poly.type
_entity_poly.pdbx_seq_one_letter_code
_entity_poly.pdbx_strand_id
1 'polypeptide(L)'
;MGADGWRWSVSNPVQEKSVPRYDSILKVVARLYWIAFGNFPLFFLPILIVQNKAYGPSLYDLFFWLAWLALVLVRYADIVRLNGKTADYEPATLSHWKRYAFKLTALSIAAGVSAHVLAFVL
;
A
#
# COMPACT_ATOMS: atom_id res chain seq x y z
N MET A 1 46.21 43.40 -27.58
CA MET A 1 44.81 43.82 -27.35
C MET A 1 43.90 42.72 -27.88
N GLY A 2 42.93 42.27 -27.07
CA GLY A 2 42.01 41.15 -27.36
C GLY A 2 42.29 39.94 -26.45
N ALA A 3 42.20 40.04 -25.13
CA ALA A 3 40.96 40.08 -24.34
C ALA A 3 40.23 38.71 -24.34
N ASP A 4 40.53 37.94 -23.29
CA ASP A 4 39.60 37.18 -22.43
C ASP A 4 38.42 36.39 -23.05
N GLY A 5 38.74 35.20 -23.56
CA GLY A 5 37.76 34.16 -23.89
C GLY A 5 37.54 33.10 -22.80
N TRP A 6 37.88 33.34 -21.54
CA TRP A 6 37.57 32.46 -20.39
C TRP A 6 36.06 32.50 -20.08
N ARG A 7 35.24 32.09 -21.04
CA ARG A 7 33.80 31.90 -20.84
C ARG A 7 33.60 30.48 -20.36
N TRP A 8 33.75 30.31 -19.04
CA TRP A 8 33.29 29.16 -18.31
C TRP A 8 31.95 28.70 -18.91
N SER A 9 31.96 27.56 -19.59
CA SER A 9 30.82 26.67 -19.55
C SER A 9 30.70 26.31 -18.07
N VAL A 10 30.00 27.17 -17.32
CA VAL A 10 29.37 26.75 -16.08
C VAL A 10 28.51 25.60 -16.55
N SER A 11 29.03 24.38 -16.39
CA SER A 11 28.20 23.21 -16.25
C SER A 11 27.24 23.64 -15.16
N ASN A 12 26.04 24.07 -15.53
CA ASN A 12 24.95 24.14 -14.59
C ASN A 12 25.02 22.76 -13.95
N PRO A 13 25.40 22.59 -12.67
CA PRO A 13 24.93 21.41 -12.01
C PRO A 13 23.42 21.61 -12.14
N VAL A 14 22.80 20.85 -13.06
CA VAL A 14 21.35 20.69 -13.08
C VAL A 14 21.04 20.56 -11.62
N GLN A 15 20.42 21.59 -11.03
CA GLN A 15 20.19 21.61 -9.60
C GLN A 15 19.43 20.33 -9.35
N GLU A 16 20.13 19.33 -8.84
CA GLU A 16 19.56 18.06 -8.46
C GLU A 16 18.78 18.47 -7.24
N LYS A 17 17.54 18.91 -7.52
CA LYS A 17 16.61 19.41 -6.53
C LYS A 17 16.53 18.25 -5.56
N SER A 18 17.20 18.39 -4.42
CA SER A 18 17.41 17.31 -3.49
C SER A 18 16.06 16.98 -2.91
N VAL A 19 15.35 16.05 -3.56
CA VAL A 19 14.06 15.57 -3.09
C VAL A 19 14.32 15.12 -1.65
N PRO A 20 13.58 15.64 -0.65
CA PRO A 20 13.81 15.29 0.73
C PRO A 20 13.90 13.77 0.86
N ARG A 21 15.01 13.25 1.42
CA ARG A 21 15.28 11.80 1.51
C ARG A 21 14.11 11.01 2.12
N TYR A 22 13.32 11.65 2.98
CA TYR A 22 12.10 11.13 3.57
C TYR A 22 11.04 10.72 2.54
N ASP A 23 10.83 11.49 1.46
CA ASP A 23 9.84 11.18 0.42
C ASP A 23 10.18 9.86 -0.29
N SER A 24 11.47 9.59 -0.48
CA SER A 24 11.96 8.35 -1.10
C SER A 24 11.76 7.14 -0.20
N ILE A 25 12.04 7.28 1.11
CA ILE A 25 11.81 6.19 2.07
C ILE A 25 10.31 5.88 2.21
N LEU A 26 9.47 6.92 2.31
CA LEU A 26 8.02 6.76 2.44
C LEU A 26 7.42 6.04 1.22
N LYS A 27 7.88 6.34 0.00
CA LYS A 27 7.50 5.60 -1.23
C LYS A 27 7.81 4.12 -1.13
N VAL A 28 9.03 3.78 -0.69
CA VAL A 28 9.45 2.37 -0.56
C VAL A 28 8.63 1.66 0.53
N VAL A 29 8.43 2.30 1.68
CA VAL A 29 7.64 1.73 2.79
C VAL A 29 6.19 1.52 2.37
N ALA A 30 5.55 2.51 1.73
CA ALA A 30 4.18 2.36 1.23
C ALA A 30 4.06 1.22 0.22
N ARG A 31 5.06 1.05 -0.65
CA ARG A 31 5.14 -0.04 -1.62
C ARG A 31 5.30 -1.41 -0.95
N LEU A 32 6.22 -1.53 0.00
CA LEU A 32 6.46 -2.78 0.75
C LEU A 32 5.25 -3.14 1.60
N TYR A 33 4.61 -2.15 2.21
CA TYR A 33 3.37 -2.36 2.95
C TYR A 33 2.27 -2.89 2.04
N TRP A 34 2.09 -2.30 0.87
CA TRP A 34 1.06 -2.73 -0.08
C TRP A 34 1.28 -4.15 -0.62
N ILE A 35 2.51 -4.53 -0.95
CA ILE A 35 2.79 -5.86 -1.54
C ILE A 35 2.79 -6.94 -0.46
N ALA A 36 3.50 -6.70 0.63
CA ALA A 36 3.73 -7.70 1.67
C ALA A 36 2.84 -7.45 2.88
N PHE A 37 3.24 -6.50 3.75
CA PHE A 37 2.75 -6.41 5.12
C PHE A 37 1.23 -6.25 5.25
N GLY A 38 0.59 -5.52 4.35
CA GLY A 38 -0.85 -5.30 4.42
C GLY A 38 -1.69 -6.53 4.06
N ASN A 39 -1.17 -7.44 3.23
CA ASN A 39 -1.89 -8.65 2.84
C ASN A 39 -1.76 -9.77 3.89
N PHE A 40 -0.66 -9.79 4.66
CA PHE A 40 -0.41 -10.81 5.68
C PHE A 40 -1.58 -10.96 6.66
N PRO A 41 -2.03 -9.91 7.39
CA PRO A 41 -3.13 -10.05 8.33
C PRO A 41 -4.43 -10.53 7.68
N LEU A 42 -4.69 -10.12 6.44
CA LEU A 42 -5.91 -10.52 5.70
C LEU A 42 -5.94 -12.01 5.37
N PHE A 43 -4.78 -12.67 5.30
CA PHE A 43 -4.69 -14.11 5.10
C PHE A 43 -4.67 -14.88 6.43
N PHE A 44 -3.90 -14.41 7.42
CA PHE A 44 -3.68 -15.15 8.67
C PHE A 44 -4.78 -14.98 9.71
N LEU A 45 -5.40 -13.80 9.83
CA LEU A 45 -6.44 -13.57 10.86
C LEU A 45 -7.69 -14.45 10.65
N PRO A 46 -8.19 -14.69 9.42
CA PRO A 46 -9.28 -15.65 9.19
C PRO A 46 -8.96 -17.07 9.70
N ILE A 47 -7.71 -17.54 9.56
CA ILE A 47 -7.29 -18.85 10.06
C ILE A 47 -7.36 -18.88 11.59
N LEU A 48 -6.94 -17.79 12.25
CA LEU A 48 -7.02 -17.69 13.71
C LEU A 48 -8.47 -17.64 14.22
N ILE A 49 -9.40 -17.03 13.48
CA ILE A 49 -10.83 -17.05 13.80
C ILE A 49 -11.34 -18.50 13.85
N VAL A 50 -11.01 -19.30 12.83
CA VAL A 50 -11.40 -20.72 12.75
C VAL A 50 -10.75 -21.54 13.88
N GLN A 51 -9.44 -21.39 14.10
CA GLN A 51 -8.72 -22.15 15.11
C GLN A 51 -9.17 -21.87 16.54
N ASN A 52 -9.52 -20.62 16.86
CA ASN A 52 -9.99 -20.24 18.18
C ASN A 52 -11.50 -20.48 18.36
N LYS A 53 -12.19 -21.03 17.35
CA LYS A 53 -13.65 -21.24 17.35
C LYS A 53 -14.40 -19.98 17.78
N ALA A 54 -13.97 -18.83 17.26
CA ALA A 54 -14.57 -17.55 17.58
C ALA A 54 -15.92 -17.44 16.87
N TYR A 55 -16.99 -17.89 17.51
CA TYR A 55 -18.35 -17.93 16.94
C TYR A 55 -19.01 -16.54 16.81
N GLY A 56 -18.40 -15.50 17.38
CA GLY A 56 -18.94 -14.15 17.41
C GLY A 56 -17.85 -13.08 17.27
N PRO A 57 -18.21 -11.79 17.39
CA PRO A 57 -17.27 -10.69 17.22
C PRO A 57 -16.08 -10.83 18.16
N SER A 58 -14.88 -10.88 17.60
CA SER A 58 -13.63 -11.11 18.32
C SER A 58 -12.62 -9.99 18.05
N LEU A 59 -11.53 -9.97 18.84
CA LEU A 59 -10.41 -9.07 18.55
C LEU A 59 -9.78 -9.36 17.17
N TYR A 60 -9.87 -10.59 16.68
CA TYR A 60 -9.37 -10.95 15.36
C TYR A 60 -10.16 -10.26 14.25
N ASP A 61 -11.47 -10.09 14.42
CA ASP A 61 -12.32 -9.33 13.49
C ASP A 61 -11.89 -7.86 13.45
N LEU A 62 -11.67 -7.27 14.62
CA LEU A 62 -11.22 -5.88 14.71
C LEU A 62 -9.89 -5.69 13.98
N PHE A 63 -8.89 -6.54 14.24
CA PHE A 63 -7.60 -6.46 13.56
C PHE A 63 -7.72 -6.74 12.06
N PHE A 64 -8.61 -7.63 11.64
CA PHE A 64 -8.83 -7.95 10.25
C PHE A 64 -9.41 -6.74 9.48
N TRP A 65 -10.45 -6.12 10.02
CA TRP A 65 -11.05 -4.93 9.42
C TRP A 65 -10.11 -3.73 9.44
N LEU A 66 -9.33 -3.56 10.52
CA LEU A 66 -8.31 -2.50 10.58
C LEU A 66 -7.21 -2.72 9.54
N ALA A 67 -6.73 -3.96 9.35
CA ALA A 67 -5.74 -4.26 8.33
C ALA A 67 -6.27 -4.01 6.92
N TRP A 68 -7.52 -4.41 6.64
CA TRP A 68 -8.20 -4.11 5.38
C TRP A 68 -8.25 -2.60 5.12
N LEU A 69 -8.72 -1.84 6.11
CA LEU A 69 -8.86 -0.39 6.00
C LEU A 69 -7.50 0.29 5.82
N ALA A 70 -6.50 -0.10 6.59
CA ALA A 70 -5.14 0.41 6.48
C ALA A 70 -4.55 0.15 5.10
N LEU A 71 -4.73 -1.04 4.53
CA LEU A 71 -4.26 -1.37 3.19
C LEU A 71 -4.93 -0.53 2.10
N VAL A 72 -6.24 -0.30 2.19
CA VAL A 72 -6.97 0.58 1.27
C VAL A 72 -6.46 2.03 1.34
N LEU A 73 -6.27 2.54 2.56
CA LEU A 73 -5.85 3.93 2.79
C LEU A 73 -4.38 4.17 2.44
N VAL A 74 -3.47 3.27 2.81
CA VAL A 74 -2.07 3.36 2.41
C VAL A 74 -1.95 3.34 0.89
N ARG A 75 -2.72 2.49 0.21
CA ARG A 75 -2.71 2.45 -1.25
C ARG A 75 -3.27 3.74 -1.87
N TYR A 76 -4.29 4.34 -1.25
CA TYR A 76 -4.79 5.65 -1.67
C TYR A 76 -3.71 6.74 -1.53
N ALA A 77 -3.04 6.79 -0.37
CA ALA A 77 -2.00 7.77 -0.10
C ALA A 77 -0.78 7.59 -1.03
N ASP A 78 -0.39 6.35 -1.31
CA ASP A 78 0.67 6.03 -2.27
C ASP A 78 0.37 6.64 -3.66
N ILE A 79 -0.85 6.45 -4.15
CA ILE A 79 -1.26 6.95 -5.48
C ILE A 79 -1.36 8.48 -5.48
N VAL A 80 -2.03 9.07 -4.49
CA VAL A 80 -2.35 10.52 -4.50
C VAL A 80 -1.17 11.39 -4.10
N ARG A 81 -0.35 10.95 -3.14
CA ARG A 81 0.73 11.77 -2.56
C ARG A 81 2.12 11.34 -3.00
N LEU A 82 2.31 10.07 -3.32
CA LEU A 82 3.63 9.51 -3.58
C LEU A 82 3.89 9.15 -5.05
N ASN A 83 2.94 9.44 -5.95
CA ASN A 83 2.98 9.06 -7.36
C ASN A 83 3.20 7.55 -7.54
N GLY A 84 2.49 6.77 -6.73
CA GLY A 84 2.54 5.32 -6.74
C GLY A 84 2.31 4.72 -8.11
N LYS A 85 2.97 3.59 -8.40
CA LYS A 85 2.88 2.86 -9.67
C LYS A 85 1.99 1.64 -9.56
N THR A 86 1.50 1.07 -10.65
CA THR A 86 0.87 -0.25 -10.69
C THR A 86 1.93 -1.35 -10.47
N ALA A 87 1.52 -2.62 -10.45
CA ALA A 87 2.47 -3.74 -10.42
C ALA A 87 3.37 -3.75 -11.66
N ASP A 88 2.82 -3.34 -12.82
CA ASP A 88 3.49 -3.28 -14.12
C ASP A 88 4.35 -2.02 -14.30
N TYR A 89 4.68 -1.31 -13.21
CA TYR A 89 5.46 -0.07 -13.22
C TYR A 89 4.83 1.15 -13.94
N GLU A 90 3.56 1.07 -14.32
CA GLU A 90 2.80 2.19 -14.90
C GLU A 90 2.32 3.19 -13.82
N PRO A 91 2.14 4.48 -14.11
CA PRO A 91 1.54 5.43 -13.18
C PRO A 91 0.14 4.98 -12.74
N ALA A 92 -0.07 4.81 -11.43
CA ALA A 92 -1.38 4.40 -10.92
C ALA A 92 -2.33 5.61 -10.83
N THR A 93 -3.61 5.35 -11.09
CA THR A 93 -4.68 6.35 -11.08
C THR A 93 -5.73 5.99 -10.04
N LEU A 94 -6.61 6.94 -9.72
CA LEU A 94 -7.74 6.68 -8.82
C LEU A 94 -8.70 5.60 -9.36
N SER A 95 -8.77 5.40 -10.68
CA SER A 95 -9.54 4.30 -11.26
C SER A 95 -8.95 2.93 -10.87
N HIS A 96 -7.62 2.81 -10.91
CA HIS A 96 -6.93 1.61 -10.42
C HIS A 96 -7.16 1.40 -8.93
N TRP A 97 -7.11 2.48 -8.13
CA TRP A 97 -7.43 2.40 -6.70
C TRP A 97 -8.85 1.92 -6.44
N LYS A 98 -9.87 2.47 -7.11
CA LYS A 98 -11.28 2.05 -6.93
C LYS A 98 -11.48 0.57 -7.25
N ARG A 99 -10.92 0.11 -8.37
CA ARG A 99 -10.98 -1.31 -8.76
C ARG A 99 -10.28 -2.21 -7.75
N TYR A 100 -9.11 -1.79 -7.26
CA TYR A 100 -8.36 -2.49 -6.23
C TYR A 100 -9.15 -2.57 -4.92
N ALA A 101 -9.62 -1.43 -4.41
CA ALA A 101 -10.38 -1.34 -3.17
C ALA A 101 -11.65 -2.20 -3.25
N PHE A 102 -12.40 -2.12 -4.35
CA PHE A 102 -13.59 -2.94 -4.56
C PHE A 102 -13.29 -4.44 -4.50
N LYS A 103 -12.28 -4.91 -5.26
CA LYS A 103 -11.88 -6.32 -5.25
C LYS A 103 -11.43 -6.76 -3.86
N LEU A 104 -10.60 -5.95 -3.20
CA LEU A 104 -10.08 -6.24 -1.89
C LEU A 104 -11.22 -6.33 -0.85
N THR A 105 -12.15 -5.38 -0.85
CA THR A 105 -13.32 -5.39 0.04
C THR A 105 -14.20 -6.62 -0.19
N ALA A 106 -14.49 -6.96 -1.44
CA ALA A 106 -15.29 -8.14 -1.76
C ALA A 106 -14.62 -9.43 -1.24
N LEU A 107 -13.30 -9.57 -1.46
CA LEU A 107 -12.53 -10.71 -0.95
C LEU A 107 -12.45 -10.72 0.58
N SER A 108 -12.25 -9.58 1.23
CA SER A 108 -12.19 -9.48 2.69
C SER A 108 -13.52 -9.85 3.34
N ILE A 109 -14.65 -9.39 2.78
CA ILE A 109 -15.98 -9.80 3.26
C ILE A 109 -16.15 -11.31 3.09
N ALA A 110 -15.83 -11.85 1.90
CA ALA A 110 -15.95 -13.28 1.64
C ALA A 110 -15.09 -14.12 2.59
N ALA A 111 -13.85 -13.70 2.85
CA ALA A 111 -12.94 -14.37 3.77
C ALA A 111 -13.44 -14.33 5.21
N GLY A 112 -13.88 -13.16 5.70
CA GLY A 112 -14.43 -13.01 7.05
C GLY A 112 -15.69 -13.86 7.27
N VAL A 113 -16.64 -13.83 6.33
CA VAL A 113 -17.86 -14.66 6.41
C VAL A 113 -17.50 -16.14 6.36
N SER A 114 -16.62 -16.55 5.46
CA SER A 114 -16.20 -17.96 5.35
C SER A 114 -15.52 -18.44 6.63
N ALA A 115 -14.70 -17.60 7.27
CA ALA A 115 -14.04 -17.94 8.53
C ALA A 115 -15.06 -18.21 9.65
N HIS A 116 -16.08 -17.36 9.78
CA HIS A 116 -17.14 -17.57 10.78
C HIS A 116 -18.00 -18.80 10.49
N VAL A 117 -18.35 -19.04 9.22
CA VAL A 117 -19.08 -20.25 8.82
C VAL A 117 -18.26 -21.50 9.16
N LEU A 118 -16.97 -21.51 8.84
CA LEU A 118 -16.07 -22.63 9.16
C LEU A 118 -15.87 -22.80 10.66
N ALA A 119 -15.70 -21.71 11.42
CA ALA A 119 -15.57 -21.74 12.87
C ALA A 119 -16.81 -22.31 13.56
N PHE A 120 -18.00 -22.08 12.98
CA PHE A 120 -19.25 -22.63 13.49
C PHE A 120 -19.44 -24.12 13.16
N VAL A 121 -18.97 -24.56 11.98
CA VAL A 121 -19.18 -25.94 11.49
C VAL A 121 -18.13 -26.91 12.02
N LEU A 122 -16.88 -26.48 12.21
CA LEU A 122 -15.73 -27.31 12.63
C LEU A 122 -15.52 -27.32 14.15
#